data_AF-A0A2H0WCK7-F1
#
_entry.id   AF-A0A2H0WCK7-F1
#
_cell.length_a   1.000
_cell.length_b   1.000
_cell.length_c   1.000
_cell.angle_alpha   90.00
_cell.angle_beta   90.00
_cell.angle_gamma   90.00
#
_symmetry.space_group_name_H-M   'P 1'
#
loop_
_entity.id
_entity.type
_entity.pdbx_description
1 polymer ?
#
loop_
_entity_poly.entity_id
_entity_poly.type
_entity_poly.pdbx_seq_one_letter_code
_entity_poly.pdbx_strand_id
1 'polypeptide(L)'
;MQGGSMSITDTMNTYFETQFPNHQTTIFRDLMMNLKKIMEESPLSEQERFLSLMAVSSSLENQGLMELAQSELQKQDFTQEQIQEAKESAAIMGMLNTYYKFKGFLASDSVEDYQRTGLRMQSLGKPQNGKERFEMMAFAVSVVNGCPSCIASHEKALRQLNMEADKVHDLARLAAVVKGLTALQKTA
;
A
#
# COMPACT_ATOMS: atom_id res chain seq x y z
N MET A 1 -29.90 3.94 16.91
CA MET A 1 -30.07 4.02 15.44
C MET A 1 -28.84 3.39 14.83
N GLN A 2 -28.95 2.17 14.29
CA GLN A 2 -27.85 1.53 13.57
C GLN A 2 -27.70 2.28 12.25
N GLY A 3 -26.75 3.22 12.19
CA GLY A 3 -26.27 3.72 10.92
C GLY A 3 -25.61 2.55 10.21
N GLY A 4 -26.28 1.98 9.22
CA GLY A 4 -25.69 0.92 8.41
C GLY A 4 -24.37 1.40 7.84
N SER A 5 -23.31 0.60 7.99
CA SER A 5 -22.03 0.89 7.36
C SER A 5 -22.28 1.13 5.87
N MET A 6 -21.76 2.24 5.33
CA MET A 6 -21.80 2.51 3.89
C MET A 6 -21.15 1.34 3.15
N SER A 7 -21.70 0.99 1.99
CA SER A 7 -21.06 0.00 1.12
C SER A 7 -19.73 0.55 0.60
N ILE A 8 -18.78 -0.33 0.24
CA ILE A 8 -17.52 0.10 -0.39
C ILE A 8 -17.80 0.98 -1.61
N THR A 9 -18.81 0.62 -2.42
CA THR A 9 -19.21 1.39 -3.59
C THR A 9 -19.61 2.82 -3.24
N ASP A 10 -20.43 3.01 -2.20
CA ASP A 10 -20.85 4.34 -1.75
C ASP A 10 -19.68 5.14 -1.16
N THR A 11 -18.82 4.48 -0.39
CA THR A 11 -17.60 5.05 0.17
C THR A 11 -16.67 5.56 -0.93
N MET A 12 -16.43 4.75 -1.97
CA MET A 12 -15.59 5.13 -3.10
C MET A 12 -16.21 6.25 -3.93
N ASN A 13 -17.52 6.21 -4.20
CA ASN A 13 -18.23 7.27 -4.90
C ASN A 13 -18.08 8.61 -4.16
N THR A 14 -18.35 8.61 -2.85
CA THR A 14 -18.27 9.80 -2.00
C THR A 14 -16.85 10.37 -1.99
N TYR A 15 -15.83 9.49 -1.90
CA TYR A 15 -14.43 9.91 -1.99
C TYR A 15 -14.14 10.64 -3.31
N PHE A 16 -14.51 10.08 -4.45
CA PHE A 16 -14.22 10.68 -5.75
C PHE A 16 -14.99 11.96 -6.01
N GLU A 17 -16.27 12.03 -5.61
CA GLU A 17 -17.09 13.25 -5.71
C GLU A 17 -16.50 14.39 -4.89
N THR A 18 -15.95 14.08 -3.70
CA THR A 18 -15.35 15.06 -2.81
C THR A 18 -13.96 15.52 -3.27
N GLN A 19 -13.11 14.57 -3.64
CA GLN A 19 -11.69 14.84 -3.91
C GLN A 19 -11.42 15.28 -5.36
N PHE A 20 -12.33 14.96 -6.29
CA PHE A 20 -12.20 15.27 -7.72
C PHE A 20 -13.50 15.86 -8.28
N PRO A 21 -14.01 16.98 -7.70
CA PRO A 21 -15.27 17.56 -8.12
C PRO A 21 -15.22 17.97 -9.59
N ASN A 22 -16.20 17.52 -10.37
CA ASN A 22 -16.32 17.78 -11.81
C ASN A 22 -15.13 17.30 -12.68
N HIS A 23 -14.23 16.47 -12.16
CA HIS A 23 -13.15 15.90 -12.97
C HIS A 23 -13.72 14.80 -13.88
N GLN A 24 -13.63 14.97 -15.21
CA GLN A 24 -14.26 14.06 -16.17
C GLN A 24 -13.36 13.66 -17.35
N THR A 25 -12.04 13.86 -17.24
CA THR A 25 -11.09 13.45 -18.27
C THR A 25 -11.08 11.92 -18.43
N THR A 26 -10.74 11.43 -19.63
CA THR A 26 -10.63 9.98 -19.88
C THR A 26 -9.60 9.32 -18.96
N ILE A 27 -8.46 9.98 -18.73
CA ILE A 27 -7.40 9.49 -17.82
C ILE A 27 -7.94 9.35 -16.38
N PHE A 28 -8.68 10.33 -15.88
CA PHE A 28 -9.29 10.24 -14.57
C PHE A 28 -10.30 9.10 -14.49
N ARG A 29 -11.15 8.93 -15.50
CA ARG A 29 -12.11 7.82 -15.54
C ARG A 29 -11.42 6.46 -15.49
N ASP A 30 -10.34 6.26 -16.24
CA ASP A 30 -9.56 5.01 -16.21
C ASP A 30 -9.02 4.73 -14.81
N LEU A 31 -8.37 5.72 -14.19
CA LEU A 31 -7.78 5.56 -12.87
C LEU A 31 -8.83 5.36 -11.77
N MET A 32 -9.92 6.12 -11.80
CA MET A 32 -11.04 6.01 -10.89
C MET A 32 -11.73 4.64 -10.98
N MET A 33 -12.07 4.20 -12.19
CA MET A 33 -12.72 2.89 -12.41
C MET A 33 -11.82 1.74 -11.97
N ASN A 34 -10.51 1.83 -12.22
CA ASN A 34 -9.57 0.81 -11.75
C ASN A 34 -9.50 0.75 -10.22
N LEU A 35 -9.45 1.89 -9.52
CA LEU A 35 -9.42 1.87 -8.05
C LEU A 35 -10.74 1.34 -7.49
N LYS A 36 -11.89 1.78 -8.02
CA LYS A 36 -13.20 1.26 -7.62
C LYS A 36 -13.26 -0.26 -7.78
N LYS A 37 -12.86 -0.76 -8.95
CA LYS A 37 -12.85 -2.21 -9.22
C LYS A 37 -11.97 -2.97 -8.22
N ILE A 38 -10.77 -2.49 -7.91
CA ILE A 38 -9.89 -3.14 -6.93
C ILE A 38 -10.52 -3.12 -5.53
N MET A 39 -11.18 -2.03 -5.15
CA MET A 39 -11.80 -1.91 -3.83
C MET A 39 -13.08 -2.75 -3.70
N GLU A 40 -13.84 -2.93 -4.77
CA GLU A 40 -15.14 -3.63 -4.81
C GLU A 40 -15.01 -5.13 -5.17
N GLU A 41 -14.17 -5.47 -6.15
CA GLU A 41 -14.02 -6.80 -6.76
C GLU A 41 -12.56 -7.26 -6.72
N SER A 42 -12.15 -7.91 -5.62
CA SER A 42 -10.77 -8.32 -5.40
C SER A 42 -10.67 -9.68 -4.70
N PRO A 43 -9.62 -10.48 -4.99
CA PRO A 43 -9.29 -11.66 -4.20
C PRO A 43 -8.82 -11.31 -2.78
N LEU A 44 -8.35 -10.08 -2.55
CA LEU A 44 -7.99 -9.58 -1.22
C LEU A 44 -9.24 -9.40 -0.36
N SER A 45 -9.15 -9.64 0.94
CA SER A 45 -10.22 -9.27 1.86
C SER A 45 -10.36 -7.75 1.97
N GLU A 46 -11.52 -7.26 2.42
CA GLU A 46 -11.72 -5.82 2.63
C GLU A 46 -10.68 -5.20 3.56
N GLN A 47 -10.36 -5.90 4.66
CA GLN A 47 -9.30 -5.55 5.61
C GLN A 47 -7.94 -5.38 4.91
N GLU A 48 -7.58 -6.35 4.07
CA GLU A 48 -6.32 -6.36 3.31
C GLU A 48 -6.22 -5.19 2.33
N ARG A 49 -7.34 -4.84 1.67
CA ARG A 49 -7.42 -3.71 0.74
C ARG A 49 -7.19 -2.39 1.45
N PHE A 50 -7.87 -2.13 2.56
CA PHE A 50 -7.71 -0.86 3.28
C PHE A 50 -6.36 -0.74 4.00
N LEU A 51 -5.79 -1.82 4.54
CA LEU A 51 -4.42 -1.81 5.06
C LEU A 51 -3.39 -1.46 3.97
N SER A 52 -3.52 -2.08 2.81
CA SER A 52 -2.64 -1.82 1.66
C SER A 52 -2.82 -0.39 1.14
N LEU A 53 -4.07 0.09 1.09
CA LEU A 53 -4.39 1.46 0.71
C LEU A 53 -3.78 2.47 1.69
N MET A 54 -3.86 2.24 3.00
CA MET A 54 -3.23 3.08 4.03
C MET A 54 -1.71 3.15 3.85
N ALA A 55 -1.04 2.00 3.69
CA ALA A 55 0.40 1.93 3.49
C ALA A 55 0.85 2.65 2.21
N VAL A 56 0.19 2.36 1.08
CA VAL A 56 0.52 2.93 -0.23
C VAL A 56 0.25 4.44 -0.27
N SER A 57 -0.91 4.89 0.24
CA SER A 57 -1.25 6.31 0.29
C SER A 57 -0.30 7.08 1.20
N SER A 58 0.14 6.50 2.32
CA SER A 58 1.15 7.10 3.18
C SER A 58 2.50 7.24 2.49
N SER A 59 2.94 6.23 1.73
CA SER A 59 4.18 6.31 0.93
C SER A 59 4.13 7.35 -0.18
N LEU A 60 2.93 7.74 -0.61
CA LEU A 60 2.68 8.71 -1.68
C LEU A 60 2.28 10.09 -1.15
N GLU A 61 2.18 10.25 0.18
CA GLU A 61 1.72 11.46 0.85
C GLU A 61 0.29 11.89 0.44
N ASN A 62 -0.56 10.93 0.08
CA ASN A 62 -1.94 11.18 -0.34
C ASN A 62 -2.88 11.27 0.88
N GLN A 63 -3.14 12.50 1.36
CA GLN A 63 -3.96 12.73 2.55
C GLN A 63 -5.39 12.20 2.40
N GLY A 64 -6.05 12.46 1.27
CA GLY A 64 -7.44 12.02 1.07
C GLY A 64 -7.60 10.50 1.11
N LEU A 65 -6.68 9.74 0.51
CA LEU A 65 -6.72 8.28 0.58
C LEU A 65 -6.30 7.73 1.94
N MET A 66 -5.40 8.41 2.66
CA MET A 66 -5.08 8.03 4.05
C MET A 66 -6.28 8.22 4.96
N GLU A 67 -6.99 9.35 4.86
CA GLU A 67 -8.20 9.63 5.63
C GLU A 67 -9.32 8.61 5.33
N LEU A 68 -9.51 8.30 4.05
CA LEU A 68 -10.43 7.26 3.60
C LEU A 68 -10.09 5.90 4.24
N ALA A 69 -8.86 5.43 4.06
CA ALA A 69 -8.42 4.14 4.58
C ALA A 69 -8.49 4.10 6.11
N GLN A 70 -8.12 5.18 6.79
CA GLN A 70 -8.21 5.29 8.25
C GLN A 70 -9.65 5.17 8.74
N SER A 71 -10.59 5.89 8.12
CA SER A 71 -12.00 5.86 8.50
C SER A 71 -12.59 4.46 8.35
N GLU A 72 -12.27 3.75 7.26
CA GLU A 72 -12.77 2.40 7.02
C GLU A 72 -12.14 1.37 7.96
N LEU A 73 -10.83 1.46 8.24
CA LEU A 73 -10.18 0.58 9.21
C LEU A 73 -10.74 0.79 10.64
N GLN A 74 -11.07 2.03 11.01
CA GLN A 74 -11.67 2.35 12.33
C GLN A 74 -13.09 1.81 12.51
N LYS A 75 -13.82 1.52 11.42
CA LYS A 75 -15.14 0.88 11.46
C LYS A 75 -15.06 -0.64 11.64
N GLN A 76 -13.85 -1.19 11.53
CA GLN A 76 -13.56 -2.62 11.64
C GLN A 76 -12.80 -2.93 12.95
N ASP A 77 -12.51 -4.20 13.19
CA ASP A 77 -11.86 -4.68 14.43
C ASP A 77 -10.34 -4.44 14.45
N PHE A 78 -9.88 -3.25 14.07
CA PHE A 78 -8.47 -2.86 14.16
C PHE A 78 -8.22 -1.96 15.37
N THR A 79 -7.12 -2.23 16.09
CA THR A 79 -6.65 -1.34 17.15
C THR A 79 -5.98 -0.10 16.56
N GLN A 80 -5.82 0.96 17.38
CA GLN A 80 -5.11 2.16 16.95
C GLN A 80 -3.66 1.85 16.57
N GLU A 81 -3.01 0.93 17.27
CA GLU A 81 -1.63 0.48 16.99
C GLU A 81 -1.53 -0.24 15.64
N GLN A 82 -2.54 -1.02 15.27
CA GLN A 82 -2.57 -1.71 13.97
C GLN A 82 -2.74 -0.72 12.81
N ILE A 83 -3.60 0.28 12.97
CA ILE A 83 -3.78 1.36 11.98
C ILE A 83 -2.52 2.21 11.88
N GLN A 84 -1.91 2.52 13.03
CA GLN A 84 -0.66 3.27 13.09
C GLN A 84 0.49 2.50 12.41
N GLU A 85 0.62 1.19 12.66
CA GLU A 85 1.62 0.36 11.98
C GLU A 85 1.38 0.32 10.47
N ALA A 86 0.12 0.25 10.02
CA ALA A 86 -0.18 0.25 8.60
C ALA A 86 0.32 1.54 7.91
N LYS A 87 0.10 2.69 8.56
CA LYS A 87 0.63 3.98 8.11
C LYS A 87 2.17 4.02 8.16
N GLU A 88 2.77 3.58 9.27
CA GLU A 88 4.22 3.61 9.49
C GLU A 88 5.00 2.58 8.66
N SER A 89 4.32 1.58 8.09
CA SER A 89 4.92 0.63 7.15
C SER A 89 5.60 1.36 5.97
N ALA A 90 5.03 2.48 5.52
CA ALA A 90 5.62 3.34 4.51
C ALA A 90 6.97 3.92 4.93
N ALA A 91 7.13 4.30 6.20
CA ALA A 91 8.35 4.90 6.72
C ALA A 91 9.49 3.87 6.82
N ILE A 92 9.23 2.70 7.38
CA ILE A 92 10.25 1.64 7.45
C ILE A 92 10.63 1.14 6.06
N MET A 93 9.66 0.98 5.15
CA MET A 93 9.95 0.62 3.76
C MET A 93 10.67 1.73 3.02
N GLY A 94 10.42 3.01 3.31
CA GLY A 94 11.19 4.12 2.76
C GLY A 94 12.68 3.98 3.06
N MET A 95 13.03 3.63 4.30
CA MET A 95 14.43 3.34 4.68
C MET A 95 14.97 2.11 3.93
N LEU A 96 14.26 0.98 3.97
CA LEU A 96 14.75 -0.28 3.40
C LEU A 96 14.84 -0.24 1.87
N ASN A 97 13.79 0.24 1.21
CA ASN A 97 13.73 0.34 -0.25
C ASN A 97 14.81 1.28 -0.77
N THR A 98 15.08 2.39 -0.09
CA THR A 98 16.16 3.31 -0.50
C THR A 98 17.52 2.62 -0.39
N TYR A 99 17.80 1.98 0.75
CA TYR A 99 19.08 1.32 0.99
C TYR A 99 19.32 0.11 0.06
N TYR A 100 18.35 -0.78 -0.06
CA TYR A 100 18.52 -1.98 -0.89
C TYR A 100 18.47 -1.68 -2.38
N LYS A 101 17.82 -0.60 -2.80
CA LYS A 101 17.92 -0.10 -4.18
C LYS A 101 19.32 0.43 -4.47
N PHE A 102 19.91 1.20 -3.55
CA PHE A 102 21.32 1.60 -3.65
C PHE A 102 22.22 0.38 -3.87
N LYS A 103 22.09 -0.66 -3.03
CA LYS A 103 22.89 -1.89 -3.17
C LYS A 103 22.68 -2.56 -4.53
N GLY A 104 21.46 -2.56 -5.05
CA GLY A 104 21.14 -3.13 -6.37
C GLY A 104 21.71 -2.35 -7.56
N PHE A 105 22.09 -1.08 -7.37
CA PHE A 105 22.71 -0.25 -8.42
C PHE A 105 24.24 -0.30 -8.42
N LEU A 106 24.86 -0.87 -7.39
CA LEU A 106 26.30 -1.04 -7.34
C LEU A 106 26.77 -2.09 -8.34
N ALA A 107 27.99 -1.93 -8.84
CA ALA A 107 28.69 -2.98 -9.56
C ALA A 107 28.92 -4.18 -8.63
N SER A 108 28.89 -5.40 -9.18
CA SER A 108 28.91 -6.64 -8.40
C SER A 108 30.17 -6.78 -7.54
N ASP A 109 31.30 -6.24 -7.98
CA ASP A 109 32.58 -6.22 -7.28
C ASP A 109 32.57 -5.27 -6.05
N SER A 110 31.77 -4.22 -6.10
CA SER A 110 31.65 -3.21 -5.04
C SER A 110 30.66 -3.61 -3.94
N VAL A 111 29.81 -4.62 -4.18
CA VAL A 111 28.78 -5.05 -3.20
C VAL A 111 29.42 -5.59 -1.91
N GLU A 112 30.60 -6.21 -2.02
CA GLU A 112 31.33 -6.77 -0.89
C GLU A 112 31.88 -5.70 0.06
N ASP A 113 32.04 -4.45 -0.38
CA ASP A 113 32.46 -3.36 0.50
C ASP A 113 31.36 -2.94 1.48
N TYR A 114 30.09 -3.30 1.20
CA TYR A 114 28.90 -2.89 1.95
C TYR A 114 28.15 -4.09 2.54
N GLN A 115 28.86 -5.04 3.16
CA GLN A 115 28.24 -6.23 3.77
C GLN A 115 27.37 -5.90 4.99
N ARG A 116 27.82 -4.96 5.83
CA ARG A 116 27.09 -4.56 7.03
C ARG A 116 26.12 -3.44 6.68
N THR A 117 24.82 -3.69 6.83
CA THR A 117 23.79 -2.68 6.56
C THR A 117 23.77 -1.57 7.61
N GLY A 118 24.03 -1.90 8.88
CA GLY A 118 24.04 -0.91 9.97
C GLY A 118 22.68 -0.29 10.28
N LEU A 119 21.58 -0.83 9.73
CA LEU A 119 20.23 -0.32 9.91
C LEU A 119 19.47 -1.13 10.95
N ARG A 120 18.75 -0.43 11.85
CA ARG A 120 17.90 -1.05 12.87
C ARG A 120 16.54 -1.40 12.27
N MET A 121 16.11 -2.66 12.40
CA MET A 121 14.89 -3.18 11.77
C MET A 121 14.00 -3.96 12.76
N GLN A 122 13.99 -3.58 14.04
CA GLN A 122 13.28 -4.31 15.09
C GLN A 122 11.77 -4.41 14.85
N SER A 123 11.17 -3.41 14.19
CA SER A 123 9.75 -3.40 13.82
C SER A 123 9.34 -4.59 12.94
N LEU A 124 10.26 -5.15 12.15
CA LEU A 124 9.97 -6.29 11.27
C LEU A 124 9.82 -7.62 12.02
N GLY A 125 10.33 -7.71 13.26
CA GLY A 125 10.42 -8.97 14.00
C GLY A 125 9.09 -9.47 14.56
N LYS A 126 8.21 -8.55 14.97
CA LYS A 126 6.87 -8.88 15.51
C LYS A 126 5.86 -7.78 15.14
N PRO A 127 5.35 -7.78 13.90
CA PRO A 127 4.36 -6.80 13.45
C PRO A 127 3.03 -6.94 14.20
N GLN A 128 2.37 -5.82 14.48
CA GLN A 128 1.06 -5.71 15.15
C GLN A 128 -0.08 -6.27 14.29
N ASN A 129 0.00 -6.10 12.98
CA ASN A 129 -0.94 -6.67 12.02
C ASN A 129 -0.65 -8.14 11.71
N GLY A 130 0.39 -8.72 12.30
CA GLY A 130 0.86 -10.06 11.95
C GLY A 130 1.69 -10.08 10.67
N LYS A 131 2.42 -11.18 10.47
CA LYS A 131 3.44 -11.28 9.43
C LYS A 131 2.87 -11.13 8.02
N GLU A 132 1.80 -11.85 7.69
CA GLU A 132 1.23 -11.83 6.33
C GLU A 132 0.81 -10.41 5.91
N ARG A 133 0.00 -9.73 6.72
CA ARG A 133 -0.46 -8.36 6.43
C ARG A 133 0.68 -7.36 6.35
N PHE A 134 1.70 -7.51 7.21
CA PHE A 134 2.90 -6.69 7.13
C PHE A 134 3.63 -6.88 5.78
N GLU A 135 3.85 -8.13 5.36
CA GLU A 135 4.48 -8.44 4.07
C GLU A 135 3.67 -7.90 2.89
N MET A 136 2.33 -7.87 2.97
CA MET A 136 1.47 -7.29 1.93
C MET A 136 1.67 -5.78 1.79
N MET A 137 1.64 -5.05 2.91
CA MET A 137 1.87 -3.61 2.93
C MET A 137 3.29 -3.29 2.46
N ALA A 138 4.28 -4.04 2.95
CA ALA A 138 5.67 -3.89 2.58
C ALA A 138 5.92 -4.16 1.08
N PHE A 139 5.28 -5.18 0.52
CA PHE A 139 5.28 -5.48 -0.91
C PHE A 139 4.68 -4.32 -1.72
N ALA A 140 3.47 -3.87 -1.38
CA ALA A 140 2.78 -2.81 -2.11
C ALA A 140 3.57 -1.48 -2.09
N VAL A 141 4.13 -1.10 -0.93
CA VAL A 141 5.01 0.08 -0.82
C VAL A 141 6.31 -0.12 -1.63
N SER A 142 6.90 -1.32 -1.62
CA SER A 142 8.09 -1.62 -2.41
C SER A 142 7.84 -1.52 -3.92
N VAL A 143 6.63 -1.84 -4.39
CA VAL A 143 6.19 -1.61 -5.78
C VAL A 143 6.13 -0.12 -6.09
N VAL A 144 5.52 0.70 -5.22
CA VAL A 144 5.48 2.16 -5.37
C VAL A 144 6.89 2.75 -5.48
N ASN A 145 7.76 2.34 -4.55
CA ASN A 145 9.12 2.84 -4.43
C ASN A 145 10.06 2.27 -5.51
N GLY A 146 9.70 1.17 -6.16
CA GLY A 146 10.51 0.53 -7.20
C GLY A 146 11.84 -0.03 -6.67
N CYS A 147 11.79 -0.88 -5.63
CA CYS A 147 12.96 -1.63 -5.14
C CYS A 147 12.87 -3.11 -5.59
N PRO A 148 13.59 -3.54 -6.65
CA PRO A 148 13.46 -4.89 -7.19
C PRO A 148 13.75 -6.01 -6.18
N SER A 149 14.82 -5.85 -5.39
CA SER A 149 15.21 -6.83 -4.36
C SER A 149 14.17 -6.92 -3.23
N CYS A 150 13.59 -5.78 -2.82
CA CYS A 150 12.54 -5.75 -1.81
C CYS A 150 11.25 -6.39 -2.33
N ILE A 151 10.83 -6.06 -3.57
CA ILE A 151 9.67 -6.67 -4.24
C ILE A 151 9.81 -8.19 -4.27
N ALA A 152 10.95 -8.70 -4.76
CA ALA A 152 11.21 -10.13 -4.82
C ALA A 152 11.23 -10.79 -3.43
N SER A 153 11.79 -10.12 -2.43
CA SER A 153 11.84 -10.64 -1.06
C SER A 153 10.45 -10.74 -0.42
N HIS A 154 9.65 -9.68 -0.50
CA HIS A 154 8.29 -9.66 0.08
C HIS A 154 7.34 -10.59 -0.67
N GLU A 155 7.43 -10.65 -2.00
CA GLU A 155 6.66 -11.63 -2.79
C GLU A 155 6.96 -13.06 -2.34
N LYS A 156 8.25 -13.42 -2.25
CA LYS A 156 8.66 -14.75 -1.80
C LYS A 156 8.14 -15.06 -0.39
N ALA A 157 8.19 -14.08 0.52
CA ALA A 157 7.67 -14.24 1.88
C ALA A 157 6.14 -14.47 1.88
N LEU A 158 5.39 -13.73 1.06
CA LEU A 158 3.95 -13.93 0.87
C LEU A 158 3.63 -15.32 0.30
N ARG A 159 4.38 -15.77 -0.72
CA ARG A 159 4.22 -17.13 -1.26
C ARG A 159 4.48 -18.21 -0.21
N GLN A 160 5.49 -18.03 0.63
CA GLN A 160 5.80 -18.95 1.74
C GLN A 160 4.72 -18.98 2.82
N LEU A 161 3.93 -17.91 2.95
CA LEU A 161 2.75 -17.85 3.80
C LEU A 161 1.50 -18.40 3.12
N ASN A 162 1.62 -18.97 1.92
CA ASN A 162 0.54 -19.52 1.10
C ASN A 162 -0.45 -18.47 0.58
N MET A 163 -0.04 -17.20 0.47
CA MET A 163 -0.84 -16.21 -0.25
C MET A 163 -0.95 -16.62 -1.72
N GLU A 164 -2.13 -16.49 -2.33
CA GLU A 164 -2.36 -16.80 -3.75
C GLU A 164 -1.85 -15.72 -4.71
N ALA A 165 -1.56 -16.10 -5.96
CA ALA A 165 -0.78 -15.25 -6.88
C ALA A 165 -1.61 -14.07 -7.38
N ASP A 166 -2.92 -14.28 -7.47
CA ASP A 166 -3.93 -13.27 -7.74
C ASP A 166 -3.95 -12.16 -6.67
N LYS A 167 -3.82 -12.50 -5.38
CA LYS A 167 -3.70 -11.53 -4.28
C LYS A 167 -2.44 -10.68 -4.41
N VAL A 168 -1.28 -11.32 -4.66
CA VAL A 168 -0.01 -10.59 -4.88
C VAL A 168 -0.12 -9.66 -6.09
N HIS A 169 -0.70 -10.15 -7.19
CA HIS A 169 -0.93 -9.33 -8.37
C HIS A 169 -1.84 -8.13 -8.06
N ASP A 170 -2.90 -8.33 -7.28
CA ASP A 170 -3.84 -7.25 -6.96
C ASP A 170 -3.22 -6.19 -6.03
N LEU A 171 -2.30 -6.56 -5.14
CA LEU A 171 -1.50 -5.60 -4.37
C LEU A 171 -0.65 -4.70 -5.29
N ALA A 172 -0.04 -5.27 -6.33
CA ALA A 172 0.73 -4.51 -7.31
C ALA A 172 -0.16 -3.58 -8.15
N ARG A 173 -1.37 -4.04 -8.53
CA ARG A 173 -2.37 -3.22 -9.21
C ARG A 173 -2.83 -2.05 -8.34
N LEU A 174 -3.12 -2.29 -7.07
CA LEU A 174 -3.49 -1.26 -6.10
C LEU A 174 -2.40 -0.20 -6.00
N ALA A 175 -1.15 -0.62 -5.79
CA ALA A 175 0.01 0.27 -5.73
C ALA A 175 0.15 1.15 -6.99
N ALA A 176 0.00 0.55 -8.18
CA ALA A 176 0.12 1.24 -9.45
C ALA A 176 -1.00 2.28 -9.66
N VAL A 177 -2.25 1.89 -9.40
CA VAL A 177 -3.43 2.76 -9.59
C VAL A 177 -3.41 3.93 -8.62
N VAL A 178 -3.10 3.68 -7.34
CA VAL A 178 -3.03 4.74 -6.33
C VAL A 178 -1.91 5.75 -6.64
N LYS A 179 -0.77 5.27 -7.15
CA LYS A 179 0.30 6.15 -7.64
C LYS A 179 -0.15 7.03 -8.80
N GLY A 180 -0.87 6.45 -9.76
CA GLY A 180 -1.47 7.17 -10.89
C GLY A 180 -2.48 8.23 -10.45
N LEU A 181 -3.44 7.86 -9.58
CA LEU A 181 -4.42 8.80 -9.02
C LEU A 181 -3.78 9.94 -8.24
N THR A 182 -2.77 9.64 -7.41
CA THR A 182 -2.07 10.66 -6.63
C THR A 182 -1.39 11.70 -7.52
N ALA A 183 -0.94 11.32 -8.71
CA ALA A 183 -0.35 12.26 -9.65
C ALA A 183 -1.35 13.31 -10.17
N LEU A 184 -2.67 13.00 -10.20
CA LEU A 184 -3.71 13.96 -10.59
C LEU A 184 -4.01 15.00 -9.50
N GLN A 185 -3.77 14.68 -8.23
CA GLN A 185 -4.02 15.61 -7.11
C GLN A 185 -2.96 16.69 -6.98
N LYS A 186 -1.73 16.43 -7.46
CA LYS A 186 -0.63 17.42 -7.43
C LYS A 186 -0.87 18.62 -8.36
N THR A 187 -1.93 18.56 -9.17
CA THR A 187 -2.28 19.56 -10.19
C THR A 187 -3.53 20.40 -9.86
N ALA A 188 -4.02 20.36 -8.61
CA ALA A 188 -5.15 21.18 -8.14
C ALA A 188 -4.69 22.25 -7.13
#